data_AF-A0A959HC23-F1
#
_entry.id   AF-A0A959HC23-F1
#
_cell.length_a   1.000
_cell.length_b   1.000
_cell.length_c   1.000
_cell.angle_alpha   90.00
_cell.angle_beta   90.00
_cell.angle_gamma   90.00
#
_symmetry.space_group_name_H-M   'P 1'
#
loop_
_entity.id
_entity.type
_entity.pdbx_description
1 polymer ?
#
loop_
_entity_poly.entity_id
_entity_poly.type
_entity_poly.pdbx_seq_one_letter_code
_entity_poly.pdbx_strand_id
1 'polypeptide(L)'
;MPQAIQPKGAIDASRLERYLKRHPGEGYLWLAGHAAFFVALTPGLLYRLWVNFKTDEQGAPLDIPLDAVAILLNSPLCRELGQGVYEIHENLRVPLLNHLREDARFGSSRLYRLAKFLLAYLDYCGDELPSPAF
;
A
#
# COMPACT_ATOMS: atom_id res chain seq x y z
N MET A 1 10.60 -8.39 15.68
CA MET A 1 9.21 -8.85 15.44
C MET A 1 8.42 -7.66 14.95
N PRO A 2 7.76 -7.72 13.80
CA PRO A 2 6.90 -6.63 13.34
C PRO A 2 5.89 -6.28 14.44
N GLN A 3 5.78 -5.00 14.80
CA GLN A 3 4.76 -4.55 15.75
C GLN A 3 3.37 -4.92 15.22
N ALA A 4 2.49 -5.39 16.11
CA ALA A 4 1.13 -5.73 15.75
C ALA A 4 0.42 -4.49 15.21
N ILE A 5 -0.06 -4.56 13.97
CA ILE A 5 -0.84 -3.49 13.36
C ILE A 5 -2.19 -3.44 14.06
N GLN A 6 -2.57 -2.27 14.57
CA GLN A 6 -3.82 -2.07 15.29
C GLN A 6 -4.76 -1.13 14.51
N PRO A 7 -5.66 -1.69 13.68
CA PRO A 7 -6.74 -0.93 13.08
C PRO A 7 -7.66 -0.29 14.12
N LYS A 8 -8.20 0.89 13.80
CA LYS A 8 -9.29 1.47 14.62
C LYS A 8 -10.59 0.71 14.32
N GLY A 9 -11.18 0.08 15.33
CA GLY A 9 -12.47 -0.60 15.21
C GLY A 9 -12.38 -2.08 14.81
N ALA A 10 -13.35 -2.86 15.29
CA ALA A 10 -13.35 -4.32 15.18
C ALA A 10 -13.46 -4.83 13.73
N ILE A 11 -14.20 -4.13 12.87
CA ILE A 11 -14.42 -4.55 11.47
C ILE A 11 -13.11 -4.50 10.69
N ASP A 12 -12.36 -3.40 10.80
CA ASP A 12 -11.08 -3.23 10.11
C ASP A 12 -10.00 -4.16 10.66
N ALA A 13 -10.01 -4.40 11.98
CA ALA A 13 -9.18 -5.45 12.57
C ALA A 13 -9.44 -6.82 11.93
N SER A 14 -10.71 -7.22 11.79
CA SER A 14 -11.08 -8.48 11.12
C SER A 14 -10.77 -8.50 9.62
N ARG A 15 -10.82 -7.37 8.91
CA ARG A 15 -10.39 -7.28 7.51
C ARG A 15 -8.90 -7.58 7.38
N LEU A 16 -8.08 -6.94 8.21
CA LEU A 16 -6.63 -7.13 8.22
C LEU A 16 -6.25 -8.55 8.62
N GLU A 17 -6.87 -9.10 9.67
CA GLU A 17 -6.63 -10.47 10.10
C GLU A 17 -6.93 -11.49 8.99
N ARG A 18 -8.08 -11.36 8.32
CA ARG A 18 -8.45 -12.26 7.21
C ARG A 18 -7.49 -12.17 6.03
N TYR A 19 -7.02 -10.96 5.70
CA TYR A 19 -6.03 -10.75 4.66
C TYR A 19 -4.71 -11.47 4.99
N LEU A 20 -4.16 -11.22 6.18
CA LEU A 20 -2.89 -11.82 6.61
C LEU A 20 -2.98 -13.34 6.79
N LYS A 21 -4.13 -13.85 7.24
CA LYS A 21 -4.35 -15.30 7.35
C LYS A 21 -4.34 -15.99 5.98
N ARG A 22 -4.88 -15.34 4.95
CA ARG A 22 -4.92 -15.88 3.58
C ARG A 22 -3.61 -15.69 2.82
N HIS A 23 -2.85 -14.65 3.18
CA HIS A 23 -1.61 -14.26 2.53
C HIS A 23 -0.51 -13.99 3.58
N PRO A 24 0.10 -15.06 4.14
CA PRO A 24 1.00 -14.93 5.29
C PRO A 24 2.40 -14.39 4.97
N GLY A 25 2.76 -14.24 3.68
CA GLY A 25 4.06 -13.70 3.28
C GLY A 25 4.17 -12.20 3.57
N GLU A 26 5.28 -11.75 4.17
CA GLU A 26 5.47 -10.34 4.53
C GLU A 26 5.38 -9.40 3.31
N GLY A 27 5.76 -9.87 2.11
CA GLY A 27 5.66 -9.10 0.87
C GLY A 27 4.25 -8.56 0.58
N TYR A 28 3.20 -9.31 0.93
CA TYR A 28 1.80 -8.86 0.81
C TYR A 28 1.48 -7.72 1.78
N LEU A 29 2.06 -7.76 2.98
CA LEU A 29 1.91 -6.71 3.97
C LEU A 29 2.71 -5.47 3.58
N TRP A 30 3.91 -5.63 3.02
CA TRP A 30 4.72 -4.50 2.52
C TRP A 30 3.98 -3.73 1.44
N LEU A 31 3.45 -4.41 0.44
CA LEU A 31 2.67 -3.75 -0.61
C LEU A 31 1.45 -3.01 -0.04
N ALA A 32 0.73 -3.61 0.92
CA ALA A 32 -0.40 -2.95 1.58
C ALA A 32 0.04 -1.69 2.36
N GLY A 33 1.20 -1.75 3.03
CA GLY A 33 1.82 -0.60 3.70
C GLY A 33 2.22 0.51 2.74
N HIS A 34 2.83 0.18 1.60
CA HIS A 34 3.15 1.17 0.55
C HIS A 34 1.88 1.79 -0.03
N ALA A 35 0.85 0.98 -0.32
CA ALA A 35 -0.42 1.44 -0.86
C ALA A 35 -1.17 2.37 0.10
N ALA A 36 -1.08 2.15 1.42
CA ALA A 36 -1.74 2.96 2.43
C ALA A 36 -1.34 4.45 2.43
N PHE A 37 -0.17 4.77 1.85
CA PHE A 37 0.29 6.15 1.64
C PHE A 37 -0.65 6.93 0.70
N PHE A 38 -1.19 6.28 -0.32
CA PHE A 38 -2.01 6.90 -1.36
C PHE A 38 -3.48 6.95 -0.95
N VAL A 39 -4.17 8.01 -1.36
CA VAL A 39 -5.61 8.19 -1.07
C VAL A 39 -6.46 7.34 -1.99
N ALA A 40 -6.17 7.39 -3.29
CA ALA A 40 -6.83 6.59 -4.31
C ALA A 40 -5.79 5.66 -4.96
N LEU A 41 -6.24 4.46 -5.30
CA LEU A 41 -5.43 3.40 -5.88
C LEU A 41 -6.00 3.04 -7.25
N THR A 42 -5.11 2.88 -8.22
CA THR A 42 -5.42 2.25 -9.50
C THR A 42 -4.51 1.03 -9.68
N PRO A 43 -4.89 0.05 -10.51
CA PRO A 43 -3.99 -1.04 -10.87
C PRO A 43 -2.64 -0.53 -11.40
N GLY A 44 -2.67 0.52 -12.25
CA GLY A 44 -1.46 1.12 -12.81
C GLY A 44 -0.51 1.70 -11.75
N LEU A 45 -1.06 2.43 -10.76
CA LEU A 45 -0.28 2.94 -9.63
C LEU A 45 0.35 1.81 -8.82
N LEU A 46 -0.43 0.78 -8.47
CA LEU A 46 0.06 -0.34 -7.67
C LEU A 46 1.12 -1.18 -8.38
N TYR A 47 0.99 -1.43 -9.68
CA TYR A 47 2.04 -2.11 -10.44
C TYR A 47 3.34 -1.28 -10.48
N ARG A 48 3.24 0.04 -10.62
CA ARG A 48 4.43 0.92 -10.56
C ARG A 48 5.05 0.92 -9.17
N LEU A 49 4.25 0.88 -8.10
CA LEU A 49 4.78 0.68 -6.74
C LEU A 49 5.52 -0.64 -6.62
N TRP A 50 4.91 -1.75 -7.04
CA TRP A 50 5.52 -3.07 -7.01
C TRP A 50 6.86 -3.13 -7.74
N VAL A 51 6.97 -2.50 -8.92
CA VAL A 51 8.24 -2.46 -9.68
C VAL A 51 9.31 -1.62 -8.97
N ASN A 52 8.94 -0.50 -8.36
CA ASN A 52 9.91 0.46 -7.80
C ASN A 52 10.34 0.17 -6.35
N PHE A 53 9.57 -0.62 -5.61
CA PHE A 53 9.78 -0.86 -4.18
C PHE A 53 10.01 -2.35 -3.87
N LYS A 54 10.91 -3.00 -4.61
CA LYS A 54 11.24 -4.43 -4.42
C LYS A 54 12.23 -4.72 -3.29
N THR A 55 12.95 -3.70 -2.81
CA THR A 55 13.94 -3.84 -1.72
C THR A 55 13.60 -2.89 -0.57
N ASP A 56 14.15 -3.18 0.61
CA ASP A 56 14.17 -2.26 1.74
C ASP A 56 15.22 -1.13 1.56
N GLU A 57 15.45 -0.32 2.60
CA GLU A 57 16.44 0.76 2.57
C GLU A 57 17.88 0.26 2.75
N GLN A 58 18.06 -1.00 3.17
CA GLN A 58 19.37 -1.66 3.28
C GLN A 58 19.71 -2.48 2.02
N GLY A 59 18.79 -2.56 1.06
CA GLY A 59 18.96 -3.28 -0.20
C GLY A 59 18.55 -4.74 -0.15
N ALA A 60 17.98 -5.22 0.96
CA ALA A 60 17.46 -6.58 1.05
C ALA A 60 16.12 -6.70 0.31
N PRO A 61 15.85 -7.83 -0.37
CA PRO A 61 14.58 -8.04 -1.07
C PRO A 61 13.39 -8.11 -0.11
N LEU A 62 12.25 -7.57 -0.54
CA LEU A 62 10.99 -7.62 0.20
C LEU A 62 10.10 -8.81 -0.20
N ASP A 63 10.53 -9.59 -1.20
CA ASP A 63 9.84 -10.76 -1.73
C ASP A 63 8.34 -10.52 -2.02
N ILE A 64 8.01 -9.33 -2.56
CA ILE A 64 6.63 -8.97 -2.93
C ILE A 64 6.21 -9.77 -4.17
N PRO A 65 5.23 -10.69 -4.06
CA PRO A 65 4.79 -11.50 -5.17
C PRO A 65 4.17 -10.67 -6.31
N LEU A 66 4.25 -11.17 -7.54
CA LEU A 66 3.67 -10.49 -8.72
C LEU A 66 2.15 -10.34 -8.61
N ASP A 67 1.48 -11.35 -8.04
CA ASP A 67 0.03 -11.39 -7.84
C ASP A 67 -0.44 -10.54 -6.65
N ALA A 68 0.47 -9.98 -5.84
CA ALA A 68 0.14 -9.16 -4.69
C ALA A 68 -0.70 -7.92 -5.05
N VAL A 69 -0.51 -7.35 -6.24
CA VAL A 69 -1.32 -6.22 -6.72
C VAL A 69 -2.78 -6.62 -6.89
N ALA A 70 -3.04 -7.71 -7.61
CA ALA A 70 -4.39 -8.22 -7.84
C ALA A 70 -5.02 -8.69 -6.51
N ILE A 71 -4.25 -9.37 -5.67
CA ILE A 71 -4.70 -9.81 -4.35
C ILE A 71 -5.11 -8.62 -3.48
N LEU A 72 -4.30 -7.55 -3.41
CA LEU A 72 -4.60 -6.38 -2.59
C LEU A 72 -5.89 -5.67 -3.02
N LEU A 73 -6.05 -5.40 -4.33
CA LEU A 73 -7.24 -4.72 -4.87
C LEU A 73 -8.53 -5.52 -4.64
N ASN A 74 -8.44 -6.86 -4.69
CA ASN A 74 -9.57 -7.76 -4.48
C ASN A 74 -9.70 -8.23 -3.01
N SER A 75 -8.91 -7.65 -2.11
CA SER A 75 -8.93 -8.03 -0.69
C SER A 75 -9.98 -7.24 0.10
N PRO A 76 -10.36 -7.71 1.31
CA PRO A 76 -11.19 -6.95 2.23
C PRO A 76 -10.57 -5.63 2.74
N LEU A 77 -9.30 -5.34 2.41
CA LEU A 77 -8.65 -4.08 2.80
C LEU A 77 -9.08 -2.92 1.92
N CYS A 78 -9.48 -3.21 0.67
CA CYS A 78 -9.84 -2.23 -0.33
C CYS A 78 -11.34 -2.23 -0.58
N ARG A 79 -11.87 -1.07 -0.98
CA ARG A 79 -13.17 -0.95 -1.64
C ARG A 79 -13.01 -0.20 -2.96
N GLU A 80 -13.80 -0.59 -3.95
CA GLU A 80 -13.89 0.13 -5.22
C GLU A 80 -14.74 1.40 -5.04
N LEU A 81 -14.24 2.53 -5.52
CA LEU A 81 -14.94 3.82 -5.58
C LEU A 81 -15.65 4.02 -6.93
N GLY A 82 -15.18 3.33 -7.97
CA GLY A 82 -15.75 3.30 -9.32
C GLY A 82 -14.67 3.41 -10.41
N GLN A 83 -14.96 2.91 -11.61
CA GLN A 83 -14.08 2.99 -12.80
C GLN A 83 -12.65 2.46 -12.57
N GLY A 84 -12.49 1.39 -11.76
CA GLY A 84 -11.16 0.84 -11.47
C GLY A 84 -10.32 1.68 -10.51
N VAL A 85 -10.94 2.63 -9.80
CA VAL A 85 -10.36 3.36 -8.68
C VAL A 85 -10.78 2.71 -7.37
N TYR A 86 -9.83 2.50 -6.48
CA TYR A 86 -10.00 1.84 -5.20
C TYR A 86 -9.45 2.72 -4.08
N GLU A 87 -9.83 2.41 -2.85
CA GLU A 87 -9.18 2.96 -1.66
C GLU A 87 -9.03 1.89 -0.59
N ILE A 88 -8.01 2.04 0.26
CA ILE A 88 -7.90 1.27 1.50
C ILE A 88 -8.85 1.88 2.53
N HIS A 89 -9.59 1.04 3.25
CA HIS A 89 -10.51 1.49 4.30
C HIS A 89 -9.81 2.44 5.30
N GLU A 90 -10.50 3.52 5.67
CA GLU A 90 -9.94 4.67 6.40
C GLU A 90 -9.15 4.28 7.67
N ASN A 91 -9.66 3.33 8.46
CA ASN A 91 -9.05 2.93 9.73
C ASN A 91 -7.88 1.96 9.57
N LEU A 92 -7.61 1.50 8.35
CA LEU A 92 -6.45 0.66 8.01
C LEU A 92 -5.27 1.48 7.52
N ARG A 93 -5.51 2.65 6.90
CA ARG A 93 -4.44 3.45 6.27
C ARG A 93 -3.35 3.88 7.24
N VAL A 94 -3.72 4.59 8.31
CA VAL A 94 -2.74 5.09 9.28
C VAL A 94 -1.98 3.94 9.97
N PRO A 95 -2.62 2.86 10.43
CA PRO A 95 -1.92 1.71 11.00
C PRO A 95 -0.97 1.01 10.02
N LEU A 96 -1.36 0.81 8.76
CA LEU A 96 -0.50 0.22 7.73
C LEU A 96 0.69 1.13 7.40
N LEU A 97 0.47 2.44 7.33
CA LEU A 97 1.54 3.40 7.06
C LEU A 97 2.51 3.53 8.25
N ASN A 98 1.99 3.53 9.47
CA ASN A 98 2.82 3.54 10.69
C ASN A 98 3.67 2.28 10.79
N HIS A 99 3.09 1.12 10.47
CA HIS A 99 3.81 -0.14 10.42
C HIS A 99 5.01 -0.06 9.46
N LEU A 100 4.81 0.51 8.27
CA LEU A 100 5.89 0.75 7.32
C LEU A 100 6.95 1.72 7.87
N ARG A 101 6.54 2.80 8.52
CA ARG A 101 7.44 3.83 9.07
C ARG A 101 8.24 3.34 10.28
N GLU A 102 7.66 2.49 11.11
CA GLU A 102 8.23 2.04 12.38
C GLU A 102 9.14 0.82 12.24
N ASP A 103 9.08 0.11 11.12
CA ASP A 103 10.01 -0.97 10.81
C ASP A 103 11.41 -0.41 10.49
N ALA A 104 12.42 -0.99 11.15
CA ALA A 104 13.83 -0.58 11.01
C ALA A 104 14.37 -0.74 9.59
N ARG A 105 13.75 -1.59 8.76
CA ARG A 105 14.10 -1.74 7.34
C ARG A 105 13.74 -0.52 6.49
N PHE A 106 12.86 0.34 6.98
CA PHE A 106 12.27 1.43 6.20
C PHE A 106 12.49 2.80 6.85
N GLY A 107 11.96 2.99 8.06
CA GLY A 107 11.96 4.31 8.70
C GLY A 107 11.23 5.39 7.88
N SER A 108 11.51 6.65 8.24
CA SER A 108 11.01 7.83 7.51
C SER A 108 11.55 7.93 6.08
N SER A 109 12.68 7.29 5.76
CA SER A 109 13.26 7.29 4.40
C SER A 109 12.28 6.72 3.39
N ARG A 110 11.60 5.62 3.74
CA ARG A 110 10.62 4.99 2.85
C ARG A 110 9.45 5.92 2.51
N LEU A 111 8.93 6.67 3.50
CA LEU A 111 7.85 7.65 3.26
C LEU A 111 8.31 8.78 2.34
N TYR A 112 9.55 9.26 2.51
CA TYR A 112 10.13 10.26 1.62
C TYR A 112 10.27 9.74 0.17
N ARG A 113 10.66 8.47 0.01
CA ARG A 113 10.72 7.82 -1.31
C ARG A 113 9.33 7.64 -1.93
N LEU A 114 8.31 7.28 -1.14
CA LEU A 114 6.92 7.22 -1.60
C LEU A 114 6.41 8.59 -2.04
N ALA A 115 6.73 9.65 -1.30
CA ALA A 115 6.38 11.02 -1.69
C ALA A 115 7.07 11.44 -3.00
N LYS A 116 8.37 11.16 -3.16
CA LYS A 116 9.09 11.40 -4.42
C LYS A 116 8.51 10.60 -5.58
N PHE A 117 8.17 9.34 -5.34
CA PHE A 117 7.53 8.49 -6.34
C PHE A 117 6.17 9.06 -6.75
N LEU A 118 5.35 9.54 -5.80
CA LEU A 118 4.07 10.17 -6.12
C LEU A 118 4.25 11.38 -7.04
N LEU A 119 5.18 12.28 -6.71
CA LEU A 119 5.46 13.44 -7.57
C LEU A 119 5.87 13.02 -8.99
N ALA A 120 6.81 12.08 -9.11
CA ALA A 120 7.24 11.56 -10.40
C ALA A 120 6.12 10.82 -11.16
N TYR A 121 5.22 10.14 -10.45
CA TYR A 121 4.07 9.49 -11.03
C TYR A 121 3.08 10.51 -11.59
N LEU A 122 2.81 11.59 -10.86
CA LEU A 122 1.92 12.67 -11.32
C LEU A 122 2.51 13.41 -12.53
N ASP A 123 3.83 13.65 -12.55
CA ASP A 123 4.50 14.26 -13.71
C ASP A 123 4.42 13.38 -14.96
N TYR A 124 4.46 12.05 -14.79
CA TYR A 124 4.42 11.09 -15.89
C TYR A 124 3.00 10.76 -16.37
N CYS A 125 2.01 10.74 -15.46
CA CYS A 125 0.62 10.34 -15.71
C CYS A 125 -0.36 11.53 -15.64
N GLY A 126 0.10 12.77 -15.88
CA GLY A 126 -0.73 13.98 -15.77
C GLY A 126 -2.06 13.90 -16.55
N ASP A 127 -2.08 13.18 -17.67
CA ASP A 127 -3.26 13.02 -18.53
C ASP A 127 -4.21 11.87 -18.10
N GLU A 128 -3.78 10.97 -17.20
CA GLU A 128 -4.57 9.82 -16.71
C GLU A 128 -5.29 10.09 -15.38
N LEU A 129 -5.06 11.25 -14.78
CA LEU A 129 -5.70 11.65 -13.53
C LEU A 129 -7.14 12.14 -13.81
N PRO A 130 -8.12 11.84 -12.94
CA PRO A 130 -9.41 12.49 -13.01
C PRO A 130 -9.21 14.01 -12.96
N SER A 131 -9.92 14.72 -13.83
CA SER A 131 -9.87 16.18 -14.02
C SER A 131 -9.63 16.93 -12.69
N PRO A 132 -8.87 18.06 -12.69
CA PRO A 132 -8.51 18.88 -11.52
C PRO A 132 -9.70 19.54 -10.77
N ALA A 133 -10.91 18.99 -10.90
CA ALA A 133 -12.11 19.41 -10.19
C ALA A 133 -12.19 18.88 -8.74
N PHE A 134 -11.05 18.53 -8.13
CA PHE A 134 -10.92 18.27 -6.70
C PHE A 134 -9.95 19.26 -6.07
#